data_AF-A0A2V7A0N6-F1
#
_entry.id   AF-A0A2V7A0N6-F1
#
_cell.length_a   1.000
_cell.length_b   1.000
_cell.length_c   1.000
_cell.angle_alpha   90.00
_cell.angle_beta   90.00
_cell.angle_gamma   90.00
#
_symmetry.space_group_name_H-M   'P 1'
#
loop_
_entity.id
_entity.type
_entity.pdbx_description
1 polymer ?
#
loop_
_entity_poly.entity_id
_entity_poly.type
_entity_poly.pdbx_seq_one_letter_code
_entity_poly.pdbx_strand_id
1 'polypeptide(L)'
;MAERIVVGMSGGVDSSVAAALLVAQGCDVVGVTMRVWPWQEAAEPTRRFGSCCGTEAVEDARQVARALGIPYYLLNLEAEFNQKVIGGFVAEYGSGRTPVPCVSCNSNLKFGSLLGRARAWDAVAVATGHYARVERDRATGRYLLLRAKDTRKDQTDFLWPLTQEQLGAARFPVGELTKDEVREQARRLGLVTADKPESQDLCFVPDDDYRGFLRRRAPEMFRPGAIVDGRGTTLGAHGGLPAFTVGQKRGLGLATGRPLYVVDLDPARNTVSVGGAADLERGRLVATAVNFIACEPPRSPLRVEAKIRHSHRPAAASVRALEGDRAEVIFDAPQRAVSPGQSVVFYSGDVVVGGGVIARTAPG
;
A
#
# COMPACT_ATOMS: atom_id res chain seq x y z
N MET A 1 11.33 27.97 -18.04
CA MET A 1 10.87 26.75 -18.75
C MET A 1 9.77 26.13 -17.93
N ALA A 2 8.76 25.53 -18.56
CA ALA A 2 7.75 24.77 -17.86
C ALA A 2 8.40 23.60 -17.09
N GLU A 3 7.90 23.28 -15.90
CA GLU A 3 8.37 22.12 -15.15
C GLU A 3 8.00 20.83 -15.90
N ARG A 4 8.98 19.98 -16.17
CA ARG A 4 8.72 18.66 -16.75
C ARG A 4 8.33 17.66 -15.67
N ILE A 5 7.18 17.00 -15.85
CA ILE A 5 6.60 16.07 -14.87
C ILE A 5 6.23 14.76 -15.58
N VAL A 6 6.74 13.65 -15.06
CA VAL A 6 6.37 12.31 -15.52
C VAL A 6 5.15 11.83 -14.75
N VAL A 7 4.07 11.46 -15.44
CA VAL A 7 2.84 10.97 -14.81
C VAL A 7 2.74 9.46 -14.97
N GLY A 8 2.67 8.74 -13.85
CA GLY A 8 2.34 7.32 -13.85
C GLY A 8 0.88 7.09 -14.23
N MET A 9 0.64 6.70 -15.47
CA MET A 9 -0.69 6.44 -16.03
C MET A 9 -1.01 4.95 -15.95
N SER A 10 -1.97 4.59 -15.10
CA SER A 10 -2.37 3.20 -14.88
C SER A 10 -3.54 2.74 -15.75
N GLY A 11 -4.01 3.60 -16.66
CA GLY A 11 -5.23 3.36 -17.42
C GLY A 11 -6.51 3.53 -16.59
N GLY A 12 -6.41 4.13 -15.40
CA GLY A 12 -7.54 4.48 -14.53
C GLY A 12 -7.78 5.98 -14.47
N VAL A 13 -9.03 6.35 -14.14
CA VAL A 13 -9.53 7.74 -14.15
C VAL A 13 -8.66 8.71 -13.34
N ASP A 14 -8.17 8.28 -12.17
CA ASP A 14 -7.42 9.16 -11.27
C ASP A 14 -6.09 9.60 -11.88
N SER A 15 -5.39 8.67 -12.53
CA SER A 15 -4.13 8.98 -13.23
C SER A 15 -4.35 9.81 -14.50
N SER A 16 -5.48 9.60 -15.18
CA SER A 16 -5.87 10.37 -16.36
C SER A 16 -6.15 11.82 -16.01
N VAL A 17 -6.93 12.05 -14.96
CA VAL A 17 -7.26 13.40 -14.47
C VAL A 17 -6.03 14.07 -13.85
N ALA A 18 -5.16 13.32 -13.15
CA ALA A 18 -3.90 13.85 -12.68
C ALA A 18 -3.05 14.42 -13.82
N ALA A 19 -2.93 13.70 -14.94
CA ALA A 19 -2.22 14.20 -16.12
C ALA A 19 -2.90 15.45 -16.70
N ALA A 20 -4.23 15.42 -16.85
CA ALA A 20 -4.99 16.55 -17.40
C ALA A 20 -4.86 17.83 -16.57
N LEU A 21 -4.88 17.72 -15.24
CA LEU A 21 -4.70 18.86 -14.33
C LEU A 21 -3.32 19.49 -14.49
N LEU A 22 -2.27 18.69 -14.65
CA LEU A 22 -0.91 19.20 -14.87
C LEU A 22 -0.75 19.87 -16.24
N VAL A 23 -1.38 19.32 -17.28
CA VAL A 23 -1.43 19.97 -18.60
C VAL A 23 -2.14 21.33 -18.50
N ALA A 24 -3.28 21.39 -17.80
CA ALA A 24 -4.01 22.63 -17.58
C ALA A 24 -3.22 23.67 -16.75
N GLN A 25 -2.31 23.23 -15.89
CA GLN A 25 -1.37 24.09 -15.15
C GLN A 25 -0.19 24.58 -15.99
N GLY A 26 -0.06 24.13 -17.24
CA GLY A 26 1.02 24.52 -18.15
C GLY A 26 2.33 23.77 -17.93
N CYS A 27 2.31 22.61 -17.26
CA CYS A 27 3.49 21.76 -17.10
C CYS A 27 3.84 21.03 -18.42
N ASP A 28 5.11 20.70 -18.59
CA ASP A 28 5.57 19.78 -19.65
C ASP A 28 5.34 18.34 -19.18
N VAL A 29 4.24 17.72 -19.62
CA VAL A 29 3.78 16.44 -19.09
C VAL A 29 4.19 15.29 -19.99
N VAL A 30 4.78 14.24 -19.38
CA VAL A 30 5.09 12.97 -20.07
C VAL A 30 4.31 11.84 -19.40
N GLY A 31 3.43 11.19 -20.15
CA GLY A 31 2.68 10.02 -19.69
C GLY A 31 3.53 8.74 -19.71
N VAL A 32 3.50 7.95 -18.64
CA VAL A 32 4.19 6.66 -18.58
C VAL A 32 3.29 5.59 -17.99
N THR A 33 3.17 4.46 -18.68
CA THR A 33 2.66 3.23 -18.08
C THR A 33 3.81 2.31 -17.69
N MET A 34 3.79 1.84 -16.45
CA MET A 34 4.74 0.85 -15.95
C MET A 34 4.19 -0.54 -16.19
N ARG A 35 4.81 -1.27 -17.11
CA ARG A 35 4.46 -2.66 -17.40
C ARG A 35 5.16 -3.57 -16.40
N VAL A 36 4.37 -4.21 -15.56
CA VAL A 36 4.84 -5.10 -14.47
C VAL A 36 4.51 -6.57 -14.70
N TRP A 37 4.10 -6.91 -15.93
CA TRP A 37 3.68 -8.25 -16.35
C TRP A 37 4.44 -8.72 -17.61
N PRO A 38 4.55 -10.05 -17.84
CA PRO A 38 5.26 -10.62 -19.00
C PRO A 38 4.65 -10.27 -20.36
N TRP A 39 5.49 -10.22 -21.41
CA TRP A 39 5.07 -9.85 -22.78
C TRP A 39 4.37 -10.99 -23.54
N GLN A 40 4.66 -12.25 -23.21
CA GLN A 40 4.46 -13.40 -24.11
C GLN A 40 3.30 -14.35 -23.75
N GLU A 41 2.43 -14.05 -22.79
CA GLU A 41 1.31 -14.95 -22.50
C GLU A 41 0.04 -14.55 -23.28
N ALA A 42 -0.10 -15.16 -24.45
CA ALA A 42 -1.17 -14.95 -25.42
C ALA A 42 -2.51 -15.66 -25.09
N ALA A 43 -2.76 -16.04 -23.83
CA ALA A 43 -3.91 -16.89 -23.48
C ALA A 43 -4.82 -16.36 -22.36
N GLU A 44 -4.71 -15.09 -21.98
CA GLU A 44 -5.74 -14.24 -21.31
C GLU A 44 -5.06 -13.16 -20.44
N PRO A 45 -4.69 -12.01 -21.03
CA PRO A 45 -4.12 -10.88 -20.29
C PRO A 45 -5.08 -10.30 -19.25
N THR A 46 -6.39 -10.45 -19.45
CA THR A 46 -7.46 -9.84 -18.64
C THR A 46 -7.75 -10.59 -17.34
N ARG A 47 -7.31 -11.84 -17.19
CA ARG A 47 -7.60 -12.68 -16.01
C ARG A 47 -6.42 -12.88 -15.04
N ARG A 48 -5.20 -12.42 -15.36
CA ARG A 48 -4.00 -12.71 -14.54
C ARG A 48 -3.53 -11.54 -13.67
N PHE A 49 -3.90 -10.33 -14.05
CA PHE A 49 -3.59 -9.09 -13.36
C PHE A 49 -4.89 -8.27 -13.30
N GLY A 50 -5.14 -7.56 -12.21
CA GLY A 50 -6.40 -6.82 -12.03
C GLY A 50 -6.66 -5.80 -13.15
N SER A 51 -7.83 -5.17 -13.18
CA SER A 51 -8.27 -4.23 -14.25
C SER A 51 -7.31 -3.07 -14.55
N CYS A 52 -6.36 -2.80 -13.65
CA CYS A 52 -5.30 -1.80 -13.74
C CYS A 52 -4.06 -2.25 -14.55
N CYS A 53 -3.88 -3.54 -14.83
CA CYS A 53 -2.64 -4.10 -15.36
C CYS A 53 -2.95 -5.06 -16.51
N GLY A 54 -3.07 -4.52 -17.72
CA GLY A 54 -3.34 -5.31 -18.92
C GLY A 54 -3.27 -4.47 -20.20
N THR A 55 -3.41 -5.12 -21.35
CA THR A 55 -3.33 -4.47 -22.66
C THR A 55 -4.38 -3.36 -22.82
N GLU A 56 -5.59 -3.56 -22.30
CA GLU A 56 -6.66 -2.54 -22.31
C GLU A 56 -6.26 -1.30 -21.50
N ALA A 57 -5.71 -1.46 -20.30
CA ALA A 57 -5.26 -0.33 -19.47
C ALA A 57 -4.12 0.48 -20.14
N VAL A 58 -3.22 -0.19 -20.87
CA VAL A 58 -2.16 0.46 -21.66
C VAL A 58 -2.76 1.26 -22.81
N GLU A 59 -3.79 0.74 -23.47
CA GLU A 59 -4.47 1.42 -24.55
C GLU A 59 -5.29 2.62 -24.05
N ASP A 60 -6.02 2.47 -22.94
CA ASP A 60 -6.73 3.58 -22.29
C ASP A 60 -5.78 4.72 -21.92
N ALA A 61 -4.64 4.40 -21.31
CA ALA A 61 -3.62 5.39 -20.97
C ALA A 61 -3.07 6.09 -22.23
N ARG A 62 -2.84 5.34 -23.31
CA ARG A 62 -2.40 5.88 -24.60
C ARG A 62 -3.45 6.80 -25.24
N GLN A 63 -4.73 6.42 -25.19
CA GLN A 63 -5.82 7.24 -25.71
C GLN A 63 -5.96 8.55 -24.92
N VAL A 64 -5.89 8.48 -23.59
CA VAL A 64 -5.89 9.68 -22.75
C VAL A 64 -4.70 10.58 -23.08
N ALA A 65 -3.49 10.01 -23.21
CA ALA A 65 -2.31 10.80 -23.56
C ALA A 65 -2.46 11.50 -24.92
N ARG A 66 -3.04 10.82 -25.92
CA ARG A 66 -3.37 11.41 -27.22
C ARG A 66 -4.39 12.55 -27.10
N ALA A 67 -5.47 12.35 -26.32
CA ALA A 67 -6.49 13.36 -26.10
C ALA A 67 -5.93 14.62 -25.41
N LEU A 68 -4.95 14.43 -24.52
CA LEU A 68 -4.26 15.52 -23.83
C LEU A 68 -3.10 16.14 -24.62
N GLY A 69 -2.73 15.56 -25.78
CA GLY A 69 -1.61 16.04 -26.59
C GLY A 69 -0.23 15.85 -25.95
N ILE A 70 -0.06 14.85 -25.08
CA ILE A 70 1.19 14.59 -24.36
C ILE A 70 1.94 13.36 -24.91
N PRO A 71 3.28 13.34 -24.86
CA PRO A 71 4.06 12.15 -25.18
C PRO A 71 3.75 11.02 -24.19
N TYR A 72 3.78 9.78 -24.68
CA TYR A 72 3.46 8.59 -23.90
C TYR A 72 4.45 7.44 -24.15
N TYR A 73 4.93 6.85 -23.06
CA TYR A 73 5.87 5.73 -23.09
C TYR A 73 5.40 4.55 -22.24
N LEU A 74 5.74 3.34 -22.69
CA LEU A 74 5.54 2.11 -21.93
C LEU A 74 6.91 1.63 -21.42
N LEU A 75 7.08 1.61 -20.10
CA LEU A 75 8.33 1.17 -19.47
C LEU A 75 8.20 -0.25 -18.94
N ASN A 76 9.10 -1.13 -19.37
CA ASN A 76 9.21 -2.46 -18.79
C ASN A 76 9.86 -2.38 -17.40
N LEU A 77 9.08 -2.72 -16.36
CA LEU A 77 9.51 -2.80 -14.95
C LEU A 77 9.23 -4.19 -14.35
N GLU A 78 8.97 -5.20 -15.17
CA GLU A 78 8.60 -6.55 -14.73
C GLU A 78 9.62 -7.15 -13.75
N ALA A 79 10.90 -7.16 -14.11
CA ALA A 79 11.96 -7.73 -13.26
C ALA A 79 12.08 -6.98 -11.92
N GLU A 80 12.04 -5.65 -11.96
CA GLU A 80 12.12 -4.80 -10.77
C GLU A 80 10.90 -4.98 -9.87
N PHE A 81 9.70 -5.08 -10.44
CA PHE A 81 8.47 -5.33 -9.71
C PHE A 81 8.46 -6.72 -9.06
N ASN A 82 8.88 -7.74 -9.81
CA ASN A 82 8.99 -9.09 -9.28
C ASN A 82 10.00 -9.15 -8.12
N GLN A 83 11.14 -8.48 -8.23
CA GLN A 83 12.14 -8.46 -7.15
C GLN A 83 11.69 -7.63 -5.94
N LYS A 84 11.28 -6.38 -6.18
CA LYS A 84 11.06 -5.37 -5.12
C LYS A 84 9.68 -5.42 -4.47
N VAL A 85 8.70 -6.03 -5.13
CA VAL A 85 7.30 -6.10 -4.66
C VAL A 85 6.86 -7.54 -4.43
N ILE A 86 6.88 -8.39 -5.47
CA ILE A 86 6.40 -9.77 -5.36
C ILE A 86 7.30 -10.61 -4.45
N GLY A 87 8.63 -10.52 -4.59
CA GLY A 87 9.58 -11.26 -3.77
C GLY A 87 9.42 -10.95 -2.28
N GLY A 88 9.33 -9.66 -1.93
CA GLY A 88 9.04 -9.22 -0.57
C GLY A 88 7.69 -9.73 -0.07
N PHE A 89 6.64 -9.63 -0.89
CA PHE A 89 5.31 -10.15 -0.55
C PHE A 89 5.33 -11.64 -0.19
N VAL A 90 6.00 -12.46 -1.00
CA VAL A 90 6.14 -13.92 -0.77
C VAL A 90 6.92 -14.19 0.52
N ALA A 91 8.05 -13.50 0.73
CA ALA A 91 8.89 -13.68 1.91
C ALA A 91 8.17 -13.29 3.22
N GLU A 92 7.37 -12.23 3.20
CA GLU A 92 6.55 -11.79 4.33
C GLU A 92 5.52 -12.85 4.73
N TYR A 93 4.80 -13.43 3.77
CA TYR A 93 3.89 -14.55 4.05
C TYR A 93 4.62 -15.81 4.55
N GLY A 94 5.79 -16.11 4.01
CA GLY A 94 6.64 -17.21 4.50
C GLY A 94 7.10 -17.05 5.95
N SER A 95 7.17 -15.80 6.44
CA SER A 95 7.49 -15.47 7.84
C SER A 95 6.26 -15.29 8.74
N GLY A 96 5.09 -15.71 8.27
CA GLY A 96 3.82 -15.62 9.01
C GLY A 96 3.36 -14.18 9.25
N ARG A 97 3.79 -13.25 8.38
CA ARG A 97 3.40 -11.83 8.41
C ARG A 97 2.44 -11.54 7.26
N THR A 98 1.66 -10.47 7.38
CA THR A 98 0.71 -10.05 6.35
C THR A 98 1.16 -8.70 5.77
N PRO A 99 1.83 -8.67 4.62
CA PRO A 99 2.42 -7.46 4.05
C PRO A 99 1.39 -6.54 3.39
N VAL A 100 1.80 -5.29 3.14
CA VAL A 100 1.08 -4.33 2.27
C VAL A 100 1.96 -4.03 1.04
N PRO A 101 1.84 -4.79 -0.07
CA PRO A 101 2.74 -4.64 -1.22
C PRO A 101 2.61 -3.29 -1.94
N CYS A 102 1.49 -2.57 -1.77
CA CYS A 102 1.33 -1.23 -2.32
C CYS A 102 2.31 -0.22 -1.72
N VAL A 103 2.69 -0.39 -0.45
CA VAL A 103 3.67 0.47 0.25
C VAL A 103 5.04 0.35 -0.44
N SER A 104 5.53 -0.87 -0.67
CA SER A 104 6.81 -1.09 -1.35
C SER A 104 6.76 -0.73 -2.84
N CYS A 105 5.62 -0.93 -3.51
CA CYS A 105 5.44 -0.48 -4.89
C CYS A 105 5.55 1.05 -5.00
N ASN A 106 4.97 1.79 -4.06
CA ASN A 106 5.05 3.24 -4.05
C ASN A 106 6.49 3.72 -3.76
N SER A 107 7.14 3.22 -2.70
CA SER A 107 8.48 3.67 -2.33
C SER A 107 9.57 3.23 -3.32
N ASN A 108 9.50 1.99 -3.81
CA ASN A 108 10.62 1.39 -4.55
C ASN A 108 10.43 1.45 -6.07
N LEU A 109 9.17 1.47 -6.54
CA LEU A 109 8.84 1.45 -7.97
C LEU A 109 8.42 2.85 -8.45
N LYS A 110 7.32 3.40 -7.94
CA LYS A 110 6.74 4.68 -8.43
C LYS A 110 7.62 5.88 -8.09
N PHE A 111 8.05 5.99 -6.83
CA PHE A 111 8.91 7.09 -6.38
C PHE A 111 10.38 6.66 -6.22
N GLY A 112 10.68 5.40 -6.54
CA GLY A 112 12.05 4.89 -6.68
C GLY A 112 12.45 4.82 -8.15
N SER A 113 12.29 3.64 -8.76
CA SER A 113 12.72 3.38 -10.13
C SER A 113 12.19 4.38 -11.17
N LEU A 114 10.89 4.70 -11.14
CA LEU A 114 10.29 5.64 -12.10
C LEU A 114 10.82 7.07 -11.90
N LEU A 115 10.98 7.53 -10.65
CA LEU A 115 11.60 8.83 -10.37
C LEU A 115 13.05 8.89 -10.87
N GLY A 116 13.84 7.84 -10.66
CA GLY A 116 15.20 7.74 -11.19
C GLY A 116 15.25 7.86 -12.71
N ARG A 117 14.33 7.19 -13.42
CA ARG A 117 14.21 7.28 -14.89
C ARG A 117 13.67 8.63 -15.35
N ALA A 118 12.72 9.22 -14.62
CA ALA A 118 12.16 10.53 -14.92
C ALA A 118 13.25 11.62 -14.88
N ARG A 119 14.17 11.55 -13.92
CA ARG A 119 15.33 12.47 -13.84
C ARG A 119 16.25 12.38 -15.05
N ALA A 120 16.39 11.19 -15.65
CA ALA A 120 17.16 11.02 -16.89
C ALA A 120 16.49 11.67 -18.12
N TRP A 121 15.23 12.12 -17.99
CA TRP A 121 14.50 12.89 -18.99
C TRP A 121 14.34 14.37 -18.57
N ASP A 122 15.16 14.84 -17.63
CA ASP A 122 15.11 16.19 -17.06
C ASP A 122 13.79 16.53 -16.37
N ALA A 123 13.03 15.52 -15.94
CA ALA A 123 11.81 15.73 -15.16
C ALA A 123 12.17 16.09 -13.71
N VAL A 124 11.50 17.12 -13.19
CA VAL A 124 11.69 17.58 -11.81
C VAL A 124 10.83 16.81 -10.81
N ALA A 125 9.79 16.11 -11.29
CA ALA A 125 8.85 15.40 -10.44
C ALA A 125 8.19 14.19 -11.13
N VAL A 126 7.66 13.28 -10.31
CA VAL A 126 6.72 12.23 -10.71
C VAL A 126 5.35 12.53 -10.11
N ALA A 127 4.33 12.48 -10.95
CA ALA A 127 2.94 12.57 -10.53
C ALA A 127 2.23 11.22 -10.60
N THR A 128 1.26 11.03 -9.71
CA THR A 128 0.40 9.84 -9.69
C THR A 128 -1.03 10.25 -9.36
N GLY A 129 -1.99 9.39 -9.68
CA GLY A 129 -3.40 9.57 -9.28
C GLY A 129 -3.70 9.22 -7.82
N HIS A 130 -2.72 9.32 -6.90
CA HIS A 130 -3.01 9.06 -5.50
C HIS A 130 -3.77 10.22 -4.86
N TYR A 131 -4.70 9.88 -3.98
CA TYR A 131 -5.38 10.80 -3.09
C TYR A 131 -4.49 11.05 -1.87
N ALA A 132 -3.63 12.04 -1.99
CA ALA A 132 -2.79 12.58 -0.92
C ALA A 132 -2.40 14.01 -1.30
N ARG A 133 -1.88 14.79 -0.36
CA ARG A 133 -1.36 16.14 -0.62
C ARG A 133 0.09 16.23 -0.14
N VAL A 134 0.85 17.12 -0.77
CA VAL A 134 2.22 17.45 -0.34
C VAL A 134 2.32 18.95 -0.18
N GLU A 135 2.84 19.37 0.96
CA GLU A 135 3.15 20.77 1.24
C GLU A 135 4.58 20.89 1.72
N ARG A 136 5.26 21.99 1.39
CA ARG A 136 6.56 22.31 1.99
C ARG A 136 6.34 23.22 3.19
N ASP A 137 6.65 22.71 4.36
CA ASP A 137 6.56 23.48 5.60
C ASP A 137 7.56 24.65 5.56
N ARG A 138 7.06 25.86 5.78
CA ARG A 138 7.89 27.08 5.70
C ARG A 138 8.84 27.22 6.88
N ALA A 139 8.49 26.67 8.04
CA ALA A 139 9.29 26.80 9.25
C ALA A 139 10.50 25.84 9.25
N THR A 140 10.29 24.59 8.87
CA THR A 140 11.31 23.53 8.88
C THR A 140 11.94 23.27 7.52
N GLY A 141 11.28 23.69 6.43
CA GLY A 141 11.69 23.41 5.06
C GLY A 141 11.42 21.97 4.59
N ARG A 142 10.86 21.11 5.46
CA ARG A 142 10.52 19.72 5.15
C ARG A 142 9.27 19.63 4.28
N TYR A 143 9.19 18.57 3.49
CA TYR A 143 7.95 18.20 2.80
C TYR A 143 7.08 17.39 3.77
N LEU A 144 5.82 17.81 3.90
CA LEU A 144 4.78 17.18 4.68
C LEU A 144 3.87 16.36 3.76
N LEU A 145 3.63 15.11 4.14
CA LEU A 145 2.59 14.29 3.52
C LEU A 145 1.28 14.54 4.27
N LEU A 146 0.26 14.96 3.54
CA LEU A 146 -1.03 15.38 4.07
C LEU A 146 -2.14 14.47 3.54
N ARG A 147 -3.17 14.26 4.37
CA ARG A 147 -4.41 13.58 3.96
C ARG A 147 -5.03 14.24 2.74
N ALA A 148 -5.64 13.44 1.88
CA ALA A 148 -6.46 13.97 0.78
C ALA A 148 -7.66 14.78 1.29
N LYS A 149 -8.17 15.70 0.47
CA LYS A 149 -9.45 16.36 0.71
C LYS A 149 -10.61 15.36 0.83
N ASP A 150 -10.60 14.30 0.02
CA ASP A 150 -11.55 13.19 0.15
C ASP A 150 -11.05 12.14 1.14
N THR A 151 -11.50 12.26 2.38
CA THR A 151 -11.13 11.34 3.46
C THR A 151 -11.55 9.89 3.20
N ARG A 152 -12.53 9.64 2.31
CA ARG A 152 -12.98 8.29 1.93
C ARG A 152 -12.02 7.61 0.97
N LYS A 153 -11.20 8.40 0.27
CA LYS A 153 -10.22 7.92 -0.72
C LYS A 153 -8.79 8.14 -0.29
N ASP A 154 -8.55 8.71 0.88
CA ASP A 154 -7.22 8.99 1.42
C ASP A 154 -6.29 7.76 1.33
N GLN A 155 -5.15 7.94 0.66
CA GLN A 155 -4.16 6.90 0.36
C GLN A 155 -2.80 7.17 1.00
N THR A 156 -2.76 8.10 1.96
CA THR A 156 -1.53 8.48 2.66
C THR A 156 -0.88 7.31 3.41
N ASP A 157 -1.66 6.33 3.83
CA ASP A 157 -1.16 5.13 4.51
C ASP A 157 -0.36 4.18 3.61
N PHE A 158 -0.38 4.37 2.29
CA PHE A 158 0.50 3.70 1.35
C PHE A 158 1.75 4.51 0.99
N LEU A 159 1.89 5.73 1.52
CA LEU A 159 2.91 6.72 1.15
C LEU A 159 3.80 7.16 2.32
N TRP A 160 3.53 6.68 3.54
CA TRP A 160 4.37 6.94 4.72
C TRP A 160 5.86 6.59 4.56
N PRO A 161 6.31 5.59 3.78
CA PRO A 161 7.75 5.27 3.72
C PRO A 161 8.53 6.21 2.79
N LEU A 162 7.88 7.15 2.10
CA LEU A 162 8.57 8.04 1.18
C LEU A 162 9.63 8.87 1.93
N THR A 163 10.82 8.94 1.34
CA THR A 163 11.87 9.82 1.85
C THR A 163 11.54 11.28 1.55
N GLN A 164 12.23 12.22 2.21
CA GLN A 164 12.07 13.66 1.93
C GLN A 164 12.42 14.00 0.47
N GLU A 165 13.41 13.32 -0.11
CA GLU A 165 13.77 13.48 -1.52
C GLU A 165 12.65 13.00 -2.45
N GLN A 166 12.08 11.81 -2.16
CA GLN A 166 10.98 11.25 -2.93
C GLN A 166 9.72 12.11 -2.82
N LEU A 167 9.40 12.57 -1.60
CA LEU A 167 8.23 13.39 -1.34
C LEU A 167 8.36 14.77 -1.99
N GLY A 168 9.54 15.39 -1.97
CA GLY A 168 9.79 16.66 -2.65
C GLY A 168 9.61 16.59 -4.18
N ALA A 169 9.88 15.43 -4.76
CA ALA A 169 9.65 15.15 -6.17
C ALA A 169 8.28 14.51 -6.47
N ALA A 170 7.40 14.35 -5.48
CA ALA A 170 6.07 13.79 -5.68
C ALA A 170 5.04 14.87 -6.02
N ARG A 171 4.09 14.53 -6.89
CA ARG A 171 2.90 15.34 -7.15
C ARG A 171 1.66 14.46 -7.09
N PHE A 172 0.62 14.97 -6.44
CA PHE A 172 -0.68 14.29 -6.30
C PHE A 172 -1.82 15.24 -6.70
N PRO A 173 -1.97 15.53 -8.01
CA PRO A 173 -2.88 16.58 -8.46
C PRO A 173 -4.35 16.37 -8.05
N VAL A 174 -4.77 15.11 -7.89
CA VAL A 174 -6.14 14.76 -7.48
C VAL A 174 -6.37 14.84 -5.96
N GLY A 175 -5.32 15.08 -5.16
CA GLY A 175 -5.42 15.18 -3.70
C GLY A 175 -6.31 16.32 -3.19
N GLU A 176 -6.51 17.35 -4.02
CA GLU A 176 -7.37 18.51 -3.73
C GLU A 176 -8.82 18.31 -4.21
N LEU A 177 -9.15 17.13 -4.75
CA LEU A 177 -10.44 16.82 -5.33
C LEU A 177 -11.10 15.66 -4.59
N THR A 178 -12.43 15.68 -4.58
CA THR A 178 -13.26 14.51 -4.28
C THR A 178 -13.28 13.54 -5.44
N LYS A 179 -13.58 12.26 -5.16
CA LYS A 179 -13.71 11.26 -6.23
C LYS A 179 -14.74 11.66 -7.28
N ASP A 180 -15.81 12.27 -6.83
CA ASP A 180 -16.92 12.72 -7.67
C ASP A 180 -16.46 13.88 -8.57
N GLU A 181 -15.70 14.84 -8.03
CA GLU A 181 -15.06 15.91 -8.81
C GLU A 181 -14.07 15.34 -9.86
N VAL A 182 -13.29 14.32 -9.50
CA VAL A 182 -12.37 13.65 -10.45
C VAL A 182 -13.13 13.01 -11.61
N ARG A 183 -14.19 12.25 -11.34
CA ARG A 183 -15.03 11.65 -12.39
C ARG A 183 -15.68 12.73 -13.27
N GLU A 184 -16.15 13.81 -12.66
CA GLU A 184 -16.76 14.91 -13.40
C GLU A 184 -15.76 15.65 -14.30
N GLN A 185 -14.52 15.83 -13.86
CA GLN A 185 -13.45 16.35 -14.70
C GLN A 185 -13.16 15.42 -15.88
N ALA A 186 -13.07 14.11 -15.64
CA ALA A 186 -12.84 13.14 -16.71
C ALA A 186 -13.95 13.16 -17.77
N ARG A 187 -15.22 13.25 -17.35
CA ARG A 187 -16.37 13.38 -18.27
C ARG A 187 -16.33 14.66 -19.08
N ARG A 188 -16.07 15.81 -18.44
CA ARG A 188 -15.95 17.11 -19.12
C ARG A 188 -14.84 17.13 -20.18
N LEU A 189 -13.76 16.42 -19.92
CA LEU A 189 -12.63 16.28 -20.84
C LEU A 189 -12.82 15.16 -21.89
N GLY A 190 -13.96 14.44 -21.87
CA GLY A 190 -14.24 13.35 -22.80
C GLY A 190 -13.25 12.18 -22.68
N LEU A 191 -12.67 11.95 -21.49
CA LEU A 191 -11.68 10.89 -21.31
C LEU A 191 -12.34 9.51 -21.29
N VAL A 192 -11.77 8.56 -22.05
CA VAL A 192 -12.26 7.17 -22.12
C VAL A 192 -12.34 6.46 -20.76
N THR A 193 -11.55 6.93 -19.79
CA THR A 193 -11.49 6.34 -18.44
C THR A 193 -12.54 6.88 -17.47
N ALA A 194 -13.38 7.84 -17.87
CA ALA A 194 -14.28 8.57 -16.96
C ALA A 194 -15.21 7.66 -16.13
N ASP A 195 -15.80 6.65 -16.77
CA ASP A 195 -16.74 5.71 -16.13
C ASP A 195 -16.09 4.39 -15.71
N LYS A 196 -14.77 4.24 -15.90
CA LYS A 196 -14.07 3.01 -15.59
C LYS A 196 -14.19 2.65 -14.10
N PRO A 197 -14.50 1.39 -13.75
CA PRO A 197 -14.49 0.93 -12.37
C PRO A 197 -13.10 1.09 -11.72
N GLU A 198 -13.08 1.30 -10.41
CA GLU A 198 -11.83 1.32 -9.66
C GLU A 198 -11.28 -0.09 -9.47
N SER A 199 -9.95 -0.22 -9.48
CA SER A 199 -9.27 -1.46 -9.05
C SER A 199 -9.13 -1.41 -7.52
N GLN A 200 -9.74 -2.37 -6.82
CA GLN A 200 -9.63 -2.50 -5.36
C GLN A 200 -8.66 -3.61 -4.94
N ASP A 201 -8.36 -4.55 -5.84
CA ASP A 201 -7.54 -5.73 -5.54
C ASP A 201 -6.05 -5.50 -5.75
N LEU A 202 -5.23 -6.40 -5.21
CA LEU A 202 -3.79 -6.43 -5.47
C LEU A 202 -3.54 -6.57 -6.98
N CYS A 203 -2.80 -5.64 -7.57
CA CYS A 203 -2.68 -5.55 -9.02
C CYS A 203 -2.12 -6.81 -9.72
N PHE A 204 -1.38 -7.65 -8.99
CA PHE A 204 -0.75 -8.89 -9.48
C PHE A 204 -1.42 -10.17 -8.96
N VAL A 205 -2.51 -10.05 -8.21
CA VAL A 205 -3.29 -11.17 -7.71
C VAL A 205 -4.67 -11.12 -8.39
N PRO A 206 -4.94 -12.05 -9.33
CA PRO A 206 -6.25 -12.11 -9.95
C PRO A 206 -7.30 -12.68 -8.97
N ASP A 207 -8.54 -12.24 -9.15
CA ASP A 207 -9.74 -12.74 -8.45
C ASP A 207 -9.65 -12.71 -6.91
N ASP A 208 -8.83 -11.81 -6.35
CA ASP A 208 -8.51 -11.73 -4.91
C ASP A 208 -7.97 -13.06 -4.32
N ASP A 209 -7.46 -13.97 -5.16
CA ASP A 209 -6.94 -15.27 -4.76
C ASP A 209 -5.43 -15.22 -4.47
N TYR A 210 -5.05 -14.46 -3.45
CA TYR A 210 -3.65 -14.36 -3.03
C TYR A 210 -3.11 -15.73 -2.56
N ARG A 211 -4.00 -16.60 -2.05
CA ARG A 211 -3.63 -17.95 -1.59
C ARG A 211 -3.21 -18.82 -2.77
N GLY A 212 -3.98 -18.83 -3.85
CA GLY A 212 -3.62 -19.54 -5.08
C GLY A 212 -2.38 -18.94 -5.75
N PHE A 213 -2.24 -17.61 -5.73
CA PHE A 213 -1.01 -16.96 -6.19
C PHE A 213 0.22 -17.47 -5.42
N LEU A 214 0.18 -17.44 -4.08
CA LEU A 214 1.28 -17.92 -3.25
C LEU A 214 1.54 -19.42 -3.46
N ARG A 215 0.49 -20.24 -3.61
CA ARG A 215 0.63 -21.68 -3.85
C ARG A 215 1.33 -22.00 -5.17
N ARG A 216 1.08 -21.21 -6.22
CA ARG A 216 1.80 -21.34 -7.50
C ARG A 216 3.24 -20.83 -7.40
N ARG A 217 3.46 -19.75 -6.65
CA ARG A 217 4.76 -19.06 -6.60
C ARG A 217 5.78 -19.73 -5.66
N ALA A 218 5.31 -20.26 -4.54
CA ALA A 218 6.10 -20.82 -3.44
C ALA A 218 5.31 -21.95 -2.75
N PRO A 219 5.05 -23.08 -3.45
CA PRO A 219 4.26 -24.20 -2.93
C PRO A 219 4.83 -24.79 -1.65
N GLU A 220 6.14 -24.72 -1.45
CA GLU A 220 6.87 -25.22 -0.27
C GLU A 220 6.48 -24.52 1.04
N MET A 221 5.82 -23.35 0.99
CA MET A 221 5.28 -22.69 2.18
C MET A 221 3.95 -23.30 2.66
N PHE A 222 3.25 -24.06 1.81
CA PHE A 222 1.96 -24.68 2.13
C PHE A 222 2.15 -26.07 2.74
N ARG A 223 2.82 -26.10 3.90
CA ARG A 223 3.06 -27.33 4.66
C ARG A 223 1.98 -27.51 5.74
N PRO A 224 1.44 -28.74 5.91
CA PRO A 224 0.51 -29.02 6.99
C PRO A 224 1.10 -28.69 8.37
N GLY A 225 0.29 -28.10 9.24
CA GLY A 225 0.69 -27.71 10.59
C GLY A 225 -0.51 -27.74 11.56
N ALA A 226 -0.25 -27.52 12.84
CA ALA A 226 -1.28 -27.62 13.87
C ALA A 226 -2.02 -26.29 14.09
N ILE A 227 -3.33 -26.36 14.32
CA ILE A 227 -4.11 -25.25 14.86
C ILE A 227 -4.23 -25.49 16.37
N VAL A 228 -3.75 -24.56 17.19
CA VAL A 228 -3.66 -24.69 18.65
C VAL A 228 -4.45 -23.61 19.37
N ASP A 229 -4.92 -23.89 20.59
CA ASP A 229 -5.51 -22.87 21.47
C ASP A 229 -4.46 -22.13 22.32
N GLY A 230 -4.91 -21.18 23.15
CA GLY A 230 -4.03 -20.43 24.05
C GLY A 230 -3.33 -21.27 25.14
N ARG A 231 -3.69 -22.55 25.30
CA ARG A 231 -3.01 -23.51 26.19
C ARG A 231 -2.05 -24.43 25.43
N GLY A 232 -1.93 -24.26 24.11
CA GLY A 232 -1.15 -25.15 23.24
C GLY A 232 -1.87 -26.46 22.89
N THR A 233 -3.15 -26.61 23.23
CA THR A 233 -3.92 -27.82 22.88
C THR A 233 -4.22 -27.80 21.40
N THR A 234 -3.90 -28.89 20.69
CA THR A 234 -4.21 -29.02 19.26
C THR A 234 -5.72 -29.19 19.07
N LEU A 235 -6.32 -28.28 18.31
CA LEU A 235 -7.74 -28.29 17.95
C LEU A 235 -7.98 -28.84 16.54
N GLY A 236 -6.97 -28.84 15.69
CA GLY A 236 -7.05 -29.31 14.31
C GLY A 236 -5.75 -29.09 13.55
N ALA A 237 -5.83 -29.17 12.22
CA ALA A 237 -4.69 -28.97 11.33
C ALA A 237 -5.02 -27.96 10.22
N HIS A 238 -3.99 -27.32 9.68
CA HIS A 238 -4.10 -26.39 8.58
C HIS A 238 -3.26 -26.83 7.38
N GLY A 239 -3.61 -26.37 6.17
CA GLY A 239 -2.86 -26.66 4.94
C GLY A 239 -1.65 -25.76 4.66
N GLY A 240 -1.40 -24.75 5.50
CA GLY A 240 -0.21 -23.88 5.40
C GLY A 240 -0.44 -22.52 6.03
N LEU A 241 0.57 -21.99 6.74
CA LEU A 241 0.49 -20.69 7.41
C LEU A 241 0.09 -19.53 6.49
N PRO A 242 0.58 -19.42 5.23
CA PRO A 242 0.23 -18.30 4.36
C PRO A 242 -1.27 -18.16 4.07
N ALA A 243 -2.07 -19.21 4.32
CA ALA A 243 -3.53 -19.15 4.14
C ALA A 243 -4.26 -18.34 5.22
N PHE A 244 -3.56 -17.92 6.29
CA PHE A 244 -4.13 -17.29 7.47
C PHE A 244 -3.59 -15.87 7.69
N THR A 245 -4.41 -15.05 8.34
CA THR A 245 -4.06 -13.70 8.78
C THR A 245 -4.58 -13.48 10.19
N VAL A 246 -3.82 -12.79 11.05
CA VAL A 246 -4.27 -12.44 12.41
C VAL A 246 -5.57 -11.63 12.35
N GLY A 247 -6.56 -12.04 13.15
CA GLY A 247 -7.94 -11.54 13.15
C GLY A 247 -8.90 -12.32 12.25
N GLN A 248 -8.42 -13.26 11.43
CA GLN A 248 -9.27 -14.10 10.58
C GLN A 248 -10.20 -14.99 11.42
N LYS A 249 -11.50 -14.96 11.10
CA LYS A 249 -12.55 -15.79 11.71
C LYS A 249 -12.96 -17.00 10.86
N ARG A 250 -13.03 -16.81 9.53
CA ARG A 250 -13.53 -17.82 8.58
C ARG A 250 -12.40 -18.74 8.11
N GLY A 251 -12.74 -19.93 7.61
CA GLY A 251 -11.76 -20.84 6.99
C GLY A 251 -10.82 -21.55 7.97
N LEU A 252 -11.17 -21.61 9.26
CA LEU A 252 -10.39 -22.35 10.26
C LEU A 252 -10.61 -23.87 10.21
N GLY A 253 -11.74 -24.33 9.66
CA GLY A 253 -12.06 -25.77 9.61
C GLY A 253 -12.33 -26.41 10.98
N LEU A 254 -12.65 -25.61 11.99
CA LEU A 254 -12.89 -26.06 13.37
C LEU A 254 -14.37 -25.96 13.76
N ALA A 255 -14.94 -27.06 14.27
CA ALA A 255 -16.29 -27.09 14.83
C ALA A 255 -16.22 -26.89 16.36
N THR A 256 -16.14 -25.63 16.81
CA THR A 256 -15.78 -25.32 18.21
C THR A 256 -16.92 -24.76 19.08
N GLY A 257 -18.18 -24.75 18.63
CA GLY A 257 -19.34 -24.28 19.42
C GLY A 257 -19.31 -22.79 19.82
N ARG A 258 -18.18 -22.10 19.61
CA ARG A 258 -17.94 -20.69 19.89
C ARG A 258 -17.09 -20.07 18.77
N PRO A 259 -17.15 -18.75 18.54
CA PRO A 259 -16.33 -18.11 17.52
C PRO A 259 -14.85 -18.05 17.95
N LEU A 260 -13.97 -18.57 17.09
CA LEU A 260 -12.52 -18.46 17.23
C LEU A 260 -11.93 -17.56 16.14
N TYR A 261 -10.80 -16.94 16.47
CA TYR A 261 -10.04 -16.06 15.59
C TYR A 261 -8.57 -16.45 15.60
N VAL A 262 -7.87 -16.28 14.47
CA VAL A 262 -6.41 -16.38 14.43
C VAL A 262 -5.81 -15.27 15.30
N VAL A 263 -5.10 -15.62 16.35
CA VAL A 263 -4.45 -14.66 17.27
C VAL A 263 -2.96 -14.52 17.02
N ASP A 264 -2.32 -15.58 16.49
CA ASP A 264 -0.90 -15.57 16.12
C ASP A 264 -0.60 -16.64 15.05
N LEU A 265 0.49 -16.43 14.32
CA LEU A 265 1.02 -17.33 13.30
C LEU A 265 2.49 -17.58 13.57
N ASP A 266 2.88 -18.77 14.04
CA ASP A 266 4.27 -19.09 14.38
C ASP A 266 4.93 -19.90 13.24
N PRO A 267 5.78 -19.26 12.40
CA PRO A 267 6.48 -19.95 11.31
C PRO A 267 7.53 -20.96 11.79
N ALA A 268 8.10 -20.78 12.99
CA ALA A 268 9.12 -21.68 13.51
C ALA A 268 8.51 -23.01 13.96
N ARG A 269 7.32 -22.96 14.58
CA ARG A 269 6.56 -24.15 14.98
C ARG A 269 5.60 -24.66 13.91
N ASN A 270 5.39 -23.89 12.83
CA ASN A 270 4.36 -24.12 11.84
C ASN A 270 2.96 -24.28 12.48
N THR A 271 2.59 -23.33 13.36
CA THR A 271 1.33 -23.37 14.10
C THR A 271 0.48 -22.11 13.92
N VAL A 272 -0.84 -22.31 13.82
CA VAL A 272 -1.84 -21.24 13.88
C VAL A 272 -2.45 -21.24 15.28
N SER A 273 -2.23 -20.18 16.03
CA SER A 273 -2.84 -20.02 17.35
C SER A 273 -4.21 -19.38 17.20
N VAL A 274 -5.24 -19.94 17.84
CA VAL A 274 -6.60 -19.41 17.83
C VAL A 274 -7.13 -19.11 19.23
N GLY A 275 -7.94 -18.06 19.33
CA GLY A 275 -8.52 -17.59 20.59
C GLY A 275 -9.86 -16.89 20.41
N GLY A 276 -10.41 -16.40 21.52
CA GLY A 276 -11.61 -15.57 21.53
C GLY A 276 -11.35 -14.13 21.06
N ALA A 277 -12.39 -13.31 21.07
CA ALA A 277 -12.28 -11.92 20.61
C ALA A 277 -11.34 -11.06 21.48
N ALA A 278 -11.31 -11.31 22.80
CA ALA A 278 -10.45 -10.60 23.75
C ALA A 278 -8.96 -10.89 23.49
N ASP A 279 -8.62 -12.09 23.00
CA ASP A 279 -7.23 -12.49 22.72
C ASP A 279 -6.62 -11.73 21.52
N LEU A 280 -7.44 -10.99 20.75
CA LEU A 280 -7.01 -10.13 19.65
C LEU A 280 -6.66 -8.71 20.09
N GLU A 281 -7.00 -8.32 21.31
CA GLU A 281 -6.83 -6.95 21.78
C GLU A 281 -5.40 -6.71 22.26
N ARG A 282 -4.81 -5.60 21.81
CA ARG A 282 -3.47 -5.17 22.19
C ARG A 282 -3.50 -3.68 22.49
N GLY A 283 -3.04 -3.30 23.69
CA GLY A 283 -2.86 -1.89 24.08
C GLY A 283 -1.58 -1.25 23.55
N ARG A 284 -0.65 -2.06 23.03
CA ARG A 284 0.64 -1.59 22.51
C ARG A 284 1.12 -2.42 21.33
N LEU A 285 1.98 -1.83 20.50
CA LEU A 285 2.74 -2.51 19.47
C LEU A 285 4.14 -1.90 19.31
N VAL A 286 5.04 -2.66 18.70
CA VAL A 286 6.34 -2.17 18.24
C VAL A 286 6.33 -2.13 16.73
N ALA A 287 6.78 -1.01 16.16
CA ALA A 287 7.01 -0.86 14.73
C ALA A 287 8.52 -0.85 14.44
N THR A 288 8.90 -1.36 13.27
CA THR A 288 10.25 -1.37 12.70
C THR A 288 10.27 -0.65 11.35
N ALA A 289 11.45 -0.26 10.87
CA ALA A 289 11.62 0.52 9.66
C ALA A 289 10.78 1.81 9.72
N VAL A 290 10.81 2.46 10.89
CA VAL A 290 10.00 3.65 11.15
C VAL A 290 10.58 4.83 10.42
N ASN A 291 9.74 5.53 9.66
CA ASN A 291 10.06 6.79 9.00
C ASN A 291 9.23 7.91 9.64
N PHE A 292 9.89 8.81 10.39
CA PHE A 292 9.28 10.07 10.82
C PHE A 292 9.42 11.08 9.67
N ILE A 293 8.42 11.12 8.80
CA ILE A 293 8.49 11.90 7.57
C ILE A 293 8.39 13.41 7.85
N ALA A 294 7.50 13.80 8.78
CA ALA A 294 7.23 15.22 9.08
C ALA A 294 8.25 15.85 10.03
N CYS A 295 9.05 15.06 10.75
CA CYS A 295 9.95 15.57 11.79
C CYS A 295 11.15 14.64 12.01
N GLU A 296 12.13 15.10 12.78
CA GLU A 296 13.12 14.18 13.35
C GLU A 296 12.46 13.22 14.36
N PRO A 297 13.04 12.03 14.61
CA PRO A 297 12.54 11.13 15.64
C PRO A 297 12.36 11.86 16.99
N PRO A 298 11.15 11.86 17.57
CA PRO A 298 10.86 12.68 18.74
C PRO A 298 11.58 12.14 19.98
N ARG A 299 12.17 13.04 20.77
CA ARG A 299 12.89 12.69 22.02
C ARG A 299 11.95 12.31 23.16
N SER A 300 10.71 12.75 23.12
CA SER A 300 9.64 12.44 24.07
C SER A 300 8.45 11.80 23.35
N PRO A 301 7.58 11.08 24.07
CA PRO A 301 6.38 10.52 23.45
C PRO A 301 5.52 11.60 22.78
N LEU A 302 5.15 11.36 21.52
CA LEU A 302 4.32 12.25 20.72
C LEU A 302 2.88 11.73 20.68
N ARG A 303 1.90 12.62 20.89
CA ARG A 303 0.48 12.30 20.75
C ARG A 303 0.08 12.29 19.29
N VAL A 304 -0.58 11.21 18.87
CA VAL A 304 -0.95 10.96 17.47
C VAL A 304 -2.27 10.20 17.39
N GLU A 305 -2.83 10.12 16.19
CA GLU A 305 -3.78 9.08 15.81
C GLU A 305 -3.04 8.01 15.02
N ALA A 306 -3.04 6.76 15.50
CA ALA A 306 -2.37 5.64 14.87
C ALA A 306 -3.36 4.76 14.09
N LYS A 307 -3.08 4.53 12.80
CA LYS A 307 -3.86 3.66 11.91
C LYS A 307 -3.08 2.39 11.62
N ILE A 308 -3.60 1.23 12.06
CA ILE A 308 -2.89 -0.07 11.96
C ILE A 308 -3.26 -0.91 10.74
N ARG A 309 -4.28 -0.48 9.98
CA ARG A 309 -4.73 -1.07 8.70
C ARG A 309 -5.48 -0.04 7.88
N HIS A 310 -5.46 -0.20 6.55
CA HIS A 310 -6.12 0.74 5.64
C HIS A 310 -7.64 0.90 5.91
N SER A 311 -8.34 -0.19 6.20
CA SER A 311 -9.78 -0.18 6.49
C SER A 311 -10.14 0.27 7.91
N HIS A 312 -9.16 0.45 8.80
CA HIS A 312 -9.40 0.83 10.18
C HIS A 312 -9.54 2.34 10.32
N ARG A 313 -10.37 2.76 11.29
CA ARG A 313 -10.31 4.13 11.79
C ARG A 313 -9.02 4.32 12.60
N PRO A 314 -8.30 5.44 12.44
CA PRO A 314 -7.20 5.79 13.33
C PRO A 314 -7.67 5.83 14.79
N ALA A 315 -6.80 5.43 15.72
CA ALA A 315 -7.07 5.44 17.15
C ALA A 315 -6.07 6.34 17.88
N ALA A 316 -6.53 7.04 18.92
CA ALA A 316 -5.66 7.88 19.75
C ALA A 316 -4.55 7.05 20.40
N ALA A 317 -3.31 7.55 20.31
CA ALA A 317 -2.13 6.86 20.80
C ALA A 317 -0.98 7.83 21.14
N SER A 318 -0.01 7.31 21.87
CA SER A 318 1.32 7.92 22.04
C SER A 318 2.36 7.09 21.27
N VAL A 319 3.19 7.74 20.47
CA VAL A 319 4.35 7.12 19.81
C VAL A 319 5.65 7.53 20.50
N ARG A 320 6.47 6.56 20.89
CA ARG A 320 7.81 6.78 21.45
C ARG A 320 8.85 6.21 20.49
N ALA A 321 9.76 7.05 20.00
CA ALA A 321 10.88 6.58 19.20
C ALA A 321 11.80 5.68 20.05
N LEU A 322 12.31 4.62 19.44
CA LEU A 322 13.27 3.68 20.01
C LEU A 322 14.51 3.62 19.10
N GLU A 323 15.59 3.03 19.59
CA GLU A 323 16.80 2.82 18.78
C GLU A 323 16.57 1.88 17.58
N GLY A 324 17.29 2.15 16.49
CA GLY A 324 17.33 1.32 15.28
C GLY A 324 16.07 1.43 14.41
N ASP A 325 15.59 2.65 14.15
CA ASP A 325 14.39 2.94 13.35
C ASP A 325 13.15 2.16 13.85
N ARG A 326 12.97 2.16 15.16
CA ARG A 326 11.83 1.52 15.83
C ARG A 326 11.00 2.53 16.58
N ALA A 327 9.76 2.18 16.84
CA ALA A 327 8.88 2.95 17.71
C ALA A 327 7.95 2.04 18.50
N GLU A 328 7.69 2.39 19.76
CA GLU A 328 6.57 1.83 20.52
C GLU A 328 5.35 2.72 20.32
N VAL A 329 4.20 2.11 20.02
CA VAL A 329 2.91 2.78 19.95
C VAL A 329 2.05 2.25 21.07
N ILE A 330 1.55 3.15 21.91
CA ILE A 330 0.68 2.85 23.06
C ILE A 330 -0.68 3.48 22.78
N PHE A 331 -1.70 2.65 22.63
CA PHE A 331 -3.06 3.11 22.37
C PHE A 331 -3.78 3.47 23.67
N ASP A 332 -4.64 4.48 23.62
CA ASP A 332 -5.47 4.85 24.77
C ASP A 332 -6.52 3.76 25.07
N ALA A 333 -7.01 3.09 24.02
CA ALA A 333 -7.90 1.95 24.11
C ALA A 333 -7.32 0.77 23.31
N PRO A 334 -7.41 -0.48 23.80
CA PRO A 334 -6.89 -1.66 23.09
C PRO A 334 -7.42 -1.75 21.66
N GLN A 335 -6.52 -2.07 20.73
CA GLN A 335 -6.84 -2.25 19.32
C GLN A 335 -6.88 -3.74 18.96
N ARG A 336 -7.85 -4.11 18.14
CA ARG A 336 -8.04 -5.51 17.72
C ARG A 336 -7.16 -5.85 16.51
N ALA A 337 -6.64 -7.08 16.52
CA ALA A 337 -5.97 -7.71 15.38
C ALA A 337 -4.77 -6.92 14.84
N VAL A 338 -3.90 -6.45 15.74
CA VAL A 338 -2.58 -5.92 15.39
C VAL A 338 -1.77 -7.02 14.70
N SER A 339 -1.50 -6.86 13.39
CA SER A 339 -0.90 -7.90 12.56
C SER A 339 0.53 -7.57 12.15
N PRO A 340 1.50 -8.43 12.46
CA PRO A 340 2.87 -8.28 11.96
C PRO A 340 2.91 -8.18 10.42
N GLY A 341 3.75 -7.30 9.90
CA GLY A 341 3.89 -7.02 8.46
C GLY A 341 2.94 -5.95 7.91
N GLN A 342 1.85 -5.63 8.61
CA GLN A 342 1.00 -4.49 8.26
C GLN A 342 1.70 -3.17 8.61
N SER A 343 1.28 -2.08 7.96
CA SER A 343 1.74 -0.74 8.33
C SER A 343 0.99 -0.20 9.56
N VAL A 344 1.72 0.52 10.42
CA VAL A 344 1.13 1.49 11.35
C VAL A 344 1.53 2.89 10.90
N VAL A 345 0.57 3.80 10.82
CA VAL A 345 0.78 5.17 10.34
C VAL A 345 0.30 6.16 11.40
N PHE A 346 1.11 7.18 11.67
CA PHE A 346 0.89 8.16 12.72
C PHE A 346 0.42 9.48 12.11
N TYR A 347 -0.72 9.98 12.58
CA TYR A 347 -1.32 11.22 12.11
C TYR A 347 -1.38 12.27 13.21
N SER A 348 -1.23 13.53 12.82
CA SER A 348 -1.55 14.71 13.62
C SER A 348 -2.46 15.61 12.79
N GLY A 349 -3.77 15.48 13.00
CA GLY A 349 -4.77 16.01 12.09
C GLY A 349 -4.59 15.46 10.67
N ASP A 350 -4.35 16.36 9.71
CA ASP A 350 -4.11 15.98 8.32
C ASP A 350 -2.68 15.53 8.03
N VAL A 351 -1.72 15.81 8.91
CA VAL A 351 -0.29 15.51 8.69
C VAL A 351 -0.02 14.05 9.00
N VAL A 352 0.58 13.33 8.04
CA VAL A 352 1.26 12.07 8.32
C VAL A 352 2.58 12.40 8.99
N VAL A 353 2.65 12.16 10.29
CA VAL A 353 3.88 12.38 11.07
C VAL A 353 4.92 11.34 10.70
N GLY A 354 4.48 10.11 10.47
CA GLY A 354 5.35 9.00 10.09
C GLY A 354 4.60 7.69 10.00
N GLY A 355 5.35 6.59 9.89
CA GLY A 355 4.80 5.24 9.95
C GLY A 355 5.89 4.20 10.09
N GLY A 356 5.51 2.94 10.15
CA GLY A 356 6.42 1.81 10.25
C GLY A 356 5.72 0.49 9.93
N VAL A 357 6.48 -0.60 9.94
CA VAL A 357 5.95 -1.97 9.79
C VAL A 357 5.76 -2.56 11.18
N ILE A 358 4.56 -3.04 11.47
CA ILE A 358 4.24 -3.69 12.74
C ILE A 358 5.11 -4.94 12.89
N ALA A 359 5.89 -4.98 13.96
CA ALA A 359 6.76 -6.10 14.29
C ALA A 359 5.97 -7.21 14.98
N ARG A 360 6.50 -8.43 14.89
CA ARG A 360 6.06 -9.51 15.77
C ARG A 360 6.52 -9.18 17.19
N THR A 361 5.57 -9.10 18.11
CA THR A 361 5.87 -9.06 19.54
C THR A 361 5.79 -10.48 20.08
N ALA A 362 6.71 -10.85 20.98
CA ALA A 362 6.55 -12.08 21.74
C ALA A 362 5.21 -12.00 22.51
N PRO A 363 4.47 -13.12 22.65
CA PRO A 363 3.32 -13.13 23.55
C PRO A 363 3.81 -12.68 24.94
N GLY A 364 3.21 -11.60 25.43
CA GLY A 364 3.52 -11.01 26.74
C GLY A 364 2.84 -11.74 27.88
#